data_AF-A0A843GHN5-F1
#
_entry.id   AF-A0A843GHN5-F1
#
_cell.length_a   1.000
_cell.length_b   1.000
_cell.length_c   1.000
_cell.angle_alpha   90.00
_cell.angle_beta   90.00
_cell.angle_gamma   90.00
#
_symmetry.space_group_name_H-M   'P 1'
#
loop_
_entity.id
_entity.type
_entity.pdbx_description
1 polymer ?
#
loop_
_entity_poly.entity_id
_entity_poly.type
_entity_poly.pdbx_seq_one_letter_code
_entity_poly.pdbx_strand_id
1 'polypeptide(L)'
;MAYFNNKQNVKGGGYIPLPIPEEPGYEPTPVPSVEPGSTPVIPLPTFIGNAVVTLYHNADEHRVLNKRLSDEREFNIVLKEETSSLNPQIILQSDYDLSTYNYAFIDVTNRYYYCVITLMENGLFVINMEVDVLMSYKDGIKNLIALVERVENTDYKNMDIPNNDIITQRGTTTKIIKYPRSLDKNNQYVLVTNGKAFNFQ
;
A
#
# COMPACT_ATOMS: atom_id res chain seq x y z
N MET A 1 -44.76 6.86 -3.94
CA MET A 1 -44.51 6.69 -2.49
C MET A 1 -44.86 5.27 -2.09
N ALA A 2 -43.86 4.44 -1.82
CA ALA A 2 -44.00 3.18 -1.09
C ALA A 2 -42.60 2.71 -0.66
N TYR A 3 -42.46 2.42 0.63
CA TYR A 3 -41.30 1.78 1.24
C TYR A 3 -41.42 0.27 1.05
N PHE A 4 -40.29 -0.41 0.83
CA PHE A 4 -40.17 -1.84 1.16
C PHE A 4 -38.95 -2.07 2.04
N ASN A 5 -39.25 -2.55 3.24
CA ASN A 5 -38.32 -3.07 4.22
C ASN A 5 -38.20 -4.58 3.97
N ASN A 6 -37.00 -5.10 3.77
CA ASN A 6 -36.75 -6.52 3.98
C ASN A 6 -35.35 -6.70 4.57
N LYS A 7 -35.35 -7.03 5.87
CA LYS A 7 -34.22 -7.61 6.58
C LYS A 7 -33.74 -8.84 5.80
N GLN A 8 -32.51 -8.79 5.32
CA GLN A 8 -31.77 -9.98 4.92
C GLN A 8 -30.58 -10.16 5.85
N ASN A 9 -30.43 -11.40 6.29
CA ASN A 9 -29.42 -11.90 7.22
C ASN A 9 -28.01 -11.50 6.78
N VAL A 10 -27.30 -10.71 7.60
CA VAL A 10 -25.84 -10.56 7.44
C VAL A 10 -25.17 -11.67 8.24
N LYS A 11 -25.01 -12.84 7.62
CA LYS A 11 -23.93 -13.76 8.00
C LYS A 11 -22.64 -13.14 7.47
N GLY A 12 -21.67 -12.93 8.35
CA GLY A 12 -20.34 -12.47 7.98
C GLY A 12 -19.74 -13.35 6.89
N GLY A 13 -19.35 -12.72 5.81
CA GLY A 13 -18.62 -13.30 4.69
C GLY A 13 -17.90 -12.17 3.99
N GLY A 14 -16.57 -12.20 4.00
CA GLY A 14 -15.74 -11.24 3.31
C GLY A 14 -16.04 -11.27 1.81
N TYR A 15 -16.09 -10.10 1.18
CA TYR A 15 -16.06 -10.01 -0.27
C TYR A 15 -14.68 -10.44 -0.75
N ILE A 16 -14.58 -11.68 -1.22
CA ILE A 16 -13.56 -12.03 -2.22
C ILE A 16 -14.06 -11.45 -3.55
N PRO A 17 -13.31 -10.58 -4.24
CA PRO A 17 -13.64 -10.29 -5.63
C PRO A 17 -13.57 -11.61 -6.40
N LEU A 18 -14.62 -11.89 -7.18
CA LEU A 18 -14.66 -13.04 -8.08
C LEU A 18 -13.41 -13.01 -8.98
N PRO A 19 -12.83 -14.17 -9.34
CA PRO A 19 -11.74 -14.23 -10.30
C PRO A 19 -12.12 -13.46 -11.57
N ILE A 20 -11.23 -12.57 -12.02
CA ILE A 20 -11.35 -11.93 -13.34
C ILE A 20 -11.49 -13.07 -14.36
N PRO A 21 -12.50 -13.05 -15.25
CA PRO A 21 -12.63 -14.07 -16.28
C PRO A 21 -11.34 -14.16 -17.09
N GLU A 22 -10.77 -15.36 -17.20
CA GLU A 22 -9.63 -15.62 -18.07
C GLU A 22 -10.04 -15.25 -19.51
N GLU A 23 -9.41 -14.23 -20.09
CA GLU A 23 -9.62 -13.91 -21.49
C GLU A 23 -9.14 -15.09 -22.35
N PRO A 24 -9.92 -15.56 -23.35
CA PRO A 24 -9.50 -16.64 -24.23
C PRO A 24 -8.24 -16.23 -25.01
N GLY A 25 -7.09 -16.81 -24.67
CA GLY A 25 -5.83 -16.58 -25.38
C GLY A 25 -4.61 -16.22 -24.51
N TYR A 26 -4.75 -16.13 -23.19
CA TYR A 26 -3.60 -16.00 -22.30
C TYR A 26 -3.07 -17.38 -21.88
N GLU A 27 -1.96 -17.83 -22.49
CA GLU A 27 -1.15 -18.90 -21.90
C GLU A 27 -0.22 -18.28 -20.85
N PRO A 28 -0.30 -18.67 -19.56
CA PRO A 28 0.65 -18.19 -18.57
C PRO A 28 2.06 -18.68 -18.95
N THR A 29 3.02 -17.75 -18.98
CA THR A 29 4.41 -18.12 -19.20
C THR A 29 4.87 -19.07 -18.08
N PRO A 30 5.62 -20.14 -18.40
CA PRO A 30 6.05 -21.10 -17.39
C PRO A 30 6.91 -20.38 -16.33
N VAL A 31 6.48 -20.48 -15.07
CA VAL A 31 7.24 -19.98 -13.92
C VAL A 31 8.54 -20.80 -13.84
N PRO A 32 9.73 -20.18 -13.86
CA PRO A 32 10.98 -20.92 -13.73
C PRO A 32 11.02 -21.63 -12.38
N SER A 33 11.36 -22.93 -12.38
CA SER A 33 11.56 -23.70 -11.16
C SER A 33 12.81 -23.19 -10.44
N VAL A 34 12.63 -22.51 -9.30
CA VAL A 34 13.75 -22.04 -8.47
C VAL A 34 14.21 -23.20 -7.58
N GLU A 35 15.49 -23.57 -7.65
CA GLU A 35 16.08 -24.55 -6.74
C GLU A 35 16.02 -24.07 -5.27
N PRO A 36 15.69 -24.93 -4.30
CA PRO A 36 15.60 -24.52 -2.90
C PRO A 36 17.00 -24.14 -2.37
N GLY A 37 17.24 -22.84 -2.14
CA GLY A 37 18.44 -22.36 -1.46
C GLY A 37 19.22 -21.24 -2.15
N SER A 38 18.88 -20.86 -3.38
CA SER A 38 19.43 -19.65 -3.99
C SER A 38 18.68 -18.42 -3.46
N THR A 39 19.38 -17.50 -2.78
CA THR A 39 18.85 -16.14 -2.62
C THR A 39 18.57 -15.59 -4.02
N PRO A 40 17.34 -15.15 -4.34
CA PRO A 40 17.11 -14.51 -5.63
C PRO A 40 17.99 -13.26 -5.68
N VAL A 41 19.00 -13.27 -6.54
CA VAL A 41 19.66 -12.04 -6.95
C VAL A 41 18.60 -11.31 -7.76
N ILE A 42 17.90 -10.37 -7.13
CA ILE A 42 17.00 -9.47 -7.85
C ILE A 42 17.94 -8.54 -8.63
N PRO A 43 18.05 -8.65 -9.96
CA PRO A 43 18.84 -7.69 -10.71
C PRO A 43 18.22 -6.31 -10.49
N LEU A 44 19.06 -5.33 -10.18
CA LEU A 44 18.60 -3.94 -10.17
C LEU A 44 18.07 -3.65 -11.58
N PRO A 45 16.80 -3.19 -11.74
CA PRO A 45 16.26 -2.97 -13.07
C PRO A 45 17.10 -1.90 -13.77
N THR A 46 17.85 -2.32 -14.78
CA THR A 46 18.69 -1.46 -15.59
C THR A 46 17.85 -0.99 -16.78
N PHE A 47 17.48 0.29 -16.80
CA PHE A 47 16.69 0.86 -17.87
C PHE A 47 17.62 1.48 -18.92
N ILE A 48 17.70 0.85 -20.10
CA ILE A 48 18.45 1.35 -21.26
C ILE A 48 17.45 1.59 -22.39
N GLY A 49 17.50 2.76 -23.02
CA GLY A 49 16.64 3.08 -24.14
C GLY A 49 16.28 4.56 -24.25
N ASN A 50 15.42 4.86 -25.21
CA ASN A 50 14.80 6.18 -25.34
C ASN A 50 13.83 6.39 -24.18
N ALA A 51 13.88 7.56 -23.57
CA ALA A 51 12.98 7.96 -22.49
C ALA A 51 12.57 9.42 -22.70
N VAL A 52 11.41 9.76 -22.15
CA VAL A 52 10.90 11.13 -22.09
C VAL A 52 10.98 11.59 -20.63
N VAL A 53 11.65 12.71 -20.42
CA VAL A 53 11.73 13.38 -19.13
C VAL A 53 10.98 14.69 -19.21
N THR A 54 10.00 14.83 -18.32
CA THR A 54 9.23 16.07 -18.20
C THR A 54 9.60 16.77 -16.91
N LEU A 55 10.12 17.99 -17.00
CA LEU A 55 10.47 18.84 -15.87
C LEU A 55 9.29 19.73 -15.49
N TYR A 56 9.17 19.98 -14.19
CA TYR A 56 8.15 20.85 -13.61
C TYR A 56 8.72 21.74 -12.50
N HIS A 57 8.00 22.81 -12.21
CA HIS A 57 8.10 23.53 -10.94
C HIS A 57 7.03 23.00 -9.97
N ASN A 58 7.46 22.57 -8.78
CA ASN A 58 6.62 22.14 -7.68
C ASN A 58 6.76 23.13 -6.51
N ALA A 59 5.63 23.69 -6.06
CA ALA A 59 5.57 24.59 -4.91
C ALA A 59 5.12 23.90 -3.62
N ASP A 60 4.67 22.64 -3.69
CA ASP A 60 4.14 21.92 -2.54
C ASP A 60 5.23 21.22 -1.72
N GLU A 61 4.94 21.06 -0.43
CA GLU A 61 5.79 20.33 0.51
C GLU A 61 5.92 18.84 0.16
N HIS A 62 7.00 18.22 0.66
CA HIS A 62 7.34 16.83 0.37
C HIS A 62 6.25 15.81 0.76
N ARG A 63 5.52 16.06 1.86
CA ARG A 63 4.46 15.17 2.39
C ARG A 63 3.13 15.21 1.63
N VAL A 64 2.94 16.17 0.72
CA VAL A 64 1.68 16.33 0.00
C VAL A 64 1.55 15.23 -1.06
N LEU A 65 0.43 14.49 -1.06
CA LEU A 65 0.25 13.38 -1.99
C LEU A 65 0.02 13.82 -3.45
N ASN A 66 -0.75 14.89 -3.67
CA ASN A 66 -1.00 15.44 -5.01
C ASN A 66 -0.23 16.75 -5.16
N LYS A 67 0.85 16.74 -5.94
CA LYS A 67 1.65 17.95 -6.19
C LYS A 67 0.98 18.89 -7.20
N ARG A 68 1.15 20.19 -7.00
CA ARG A 68 0.80 21.28 -7.90
C ARG A 68 2.01 21.57 -8.79
N LEU A 69 1.98 21.00 -9.98
CA LEU A 69 3.03 21.13 -10.98
C LEU A 69 2.70 22.28 -11.94
N SER A 70 3.69 23.14 -12.22
CA SER A 70 3.62 24.19 -13.24
C SER A 70 4.83 24.14 -14.16
N ASP A 71 4.81 24.99 -15.20
CA ASP A 71 5.93 25.23 -16.11
C ASP A 71 6.44 23.95 -16.79
N GLU A 72 5.52 23.12 -17.27
CA GLU A 72 5.85 21.84 -17.89
C GLU A 72 6.80 21.97 -19.08
N ARG A 73 7.87 21.15 -19.09
CA ARG A 73 8.81 21.08 -20.20
C ARG A 73 9.33 19.67 -20.44
N GLU A 74 9.15 19.20 -21.67
CA GLU A 74 9.50 17.85 -22.08
C GLU A 74 10.85 17.78 -22.81
N PHE A 75 11.62 16.71 -22.53
CA PHE A 75 12.88 16.39 -23.19
C PHE A 75 12.93 14.92 -23.59
N ASN A 76 13.28 14.67 -24.85
CA ASN A 76 13.59 13.34 -25.34
C ASN A 76 15.05 13.01 -25.01
N ILE A 77 15.27 11.96 -24.24
CA ILE A 77 16.58 11.56 -23.75
C ILE A 77 16.87 10.11 -24.12
N VAL A 78 18.14 9.73 -24.02
CA VAL A 78 18.57 8.34 -24.13
C VAL A 78 19.29 7.98 -22.84
N LEU A 79 18.77 6.99 -22.12
CA LEU A 79 19.42 6.42 -20.95
C LEU A 79 20.57 5.53 -21.44
N LYS A 80 21.80 6.00 -21.25
CA LYS A 80 23.02 5.37 -21.81
C LYS A 80 23.68 4.38 -20.86
N GLU A 81 23.53 4.57 -19.56
CA GLU A 81 24.24 3.83 -18.53
C GLU A 81 23.26 3.21 -17.52
N GLU A 82 23.78 2.32 -16.68
CA GLU A 82 23.02 1.77 -15.56
C GLU A 82 22.50 2.90 -14.67
N THR A 83 21.20 3.16 -14.77
CA THR A 83 20.55 4.26 -14.05
C THR A 83 19.70 3.69 -12.93
N SER A 84 19.92 4.14 -11.71
CA SER A 84 19.09 3.74 -10.58
C SER A 84 17.67 4.32 -10.73
N SER A 85 16.66 3.46 -10.64
CA SER A 85 15.26 3.91 -10.62
C SER A 85 14.88 4.67 -9.34
N LEU A 86 15.71 4.64 -8.28
CA LEU A 86 15.45 5.36 -7.03
C LEU A 86 16.11 6.74 -7.04
N ASN A 87 17.36 6.79 -7.51
CA ASN A 87 18.16 8.00 -7.55
C ASN A 87 18.82 8.16 -8.93
N PRO A 88 18.05 8.47 -9.99
CA PRO A 88 18.61 8.62 -11.31
C PRO A 88 19.43 9.92 -11.40
N GLN A 89 20.46 9.89 -12.24
CA GLN A 89 21.21 11.08 -12.63
C GLN A 89 21.17 11.18 -14.16
N ILE A 90 20.78 12.34 -14.68
CA ILE A 90 20.79 12.60 -16.12
C ILE A 90 21.54 13.89 -16.41
N ILE A 91 22.10 13.95 -17.61
CA ILE A 91 22.78 15.14 -18.13
C ILE A 91 22.00 15.61 -19.35
N LEU A 92 21.53 16.85 -19.32
CA LEU A 92 20.79 17.47 -20.42
C LEU A 92 21.58 18.66 -20.97
N GLN A 93 21.54 18.84 -22.28
CA GLN A 93 22.00 20.07 -22.92
C GLN A 93 20.78 20.91 -23.28
N SER A 94 20.78 22.18 -22.88
CA SER A 94 19.66 23.09 -23.13
C SER A 94 20.17 24.53 -23.25
N ASP A 95 19.61 25.28 -24.20
CA ASP A 95 19.86 26.72 -24.33
C ASP A 95 19.08 27.56 -23.31
N TYR A 96 18.14 26.93 -22.61
CA TYR A 96 17.33 27.55 -21.56
C TYR A 96 17.87 27.22 -20.19
N ASP A 97 17.74 28.18 -19.27
CA ASP A 97 18.02 27.96 -17.86
C ASP A 97 17.00 27.01 -17.25
N LEU A 98 17.47 25.84 -16.81
CA LEU A 98 16.66 24.82 -16.15
C LEU A 98 16.75 24.91 -14.62
N SER A 99 17.51 25.86 -14.06
CA SER A 99 17.76 25.95 -12.61
C SER A 99 16.51 26.20 -11.76
N THR A 100 15.43 26.71 -12.35
CA THR A 100 14.16 27.00 -11.67
C THR A 100 13.26 25.77 -11.48
N TYR A 101 13.58 24.67 -12.16
CA TYR A 101 12.84 23.42 -12.08
C TYR A 101 13.36 22.58 -10.91
N ASN A 102 12.44 21.96 -10.17
CA ASN A 102 12.76 21.20 -8.96
C ASN A 102 12.05 19.84 -8.90
N TYR A 103 11.39 19.44 -9.99
CA TYR A 103 10.60 18.23 -10.06
C TYR A 103 10.63 17.64 -11.47
N ALA A 104 10.56 16.31 -11.58
CA ALA A 104 10.57 15.62 -12.87
C ALA A 104 9.69 14.37 -12.89
N PHE A 105 9.26 13.98 -14.08
CA PHE A 105 8.64 12.70 -14.39
C PHE A 105 9.46 11.98 -15.46
N ILE A 106 9.69 10.67 -15.27
CA ILE A 106 10.38 9.82 -16.25
C ILE A 106 9.41 8.71 -16.67
N ASP A 107 9.05 8.70 -17.95
CA ASP A 107 8.08 7.79 -18.57
C ASP A 107 8.43 6.30 -18.44
N VAL A 108 9.68 5.93 -18.70
CA VAL A 108 10.17 4.54 -18.68
C VAL A 108 10.02 3.92 -17.29
N THR A 109 10.23 4.73 -16.24
CA THR A 109 10.07 4.27 -14.86
C THR A 109 8.65 4.47 -14.34
N ASN A 110 7.84 5.28 -15.02
CA ASN A 110 6.54 5.78 -14.59
C ASN A 110 6.57 6.33 -13.15
N ARG A 111 7.58 7.15 -12.86
CA ARG A 111 7.85 7.70 -11.52
C ARG A 111 8.09 9.19 -11.57
N TYR A 112 7.74 9.83 -10.47
CA TYR A 112 8.05 11.23 -10.19
C TYR A 112 9.25 11.35 -9.27
N TYR A 113 10.00 12.43 -9.43
CA TYR A 113 11.26 12.67 -8.73
C TYR A 113 11.39 14.13 -8.29
N TYR A 114 11.92 14.34 -7.08
CA TYR A 114 12.49 15.62 -6.69
C TYR A 114 13.83 15.80 -7.37
N CYS A 115 14.11 17.00 -7.85
CA CYS A 115 15.28 17.28 -8.66
C CYS A 115 16.13 18.41 -8.08
N VAL A 116 17.44 18.21 -8.11
CA VAL A 116 18.44 19.27 -7.89
C VAL A 116 19.23 19.41 -9.18
N ILE A 117 19.09 20.59 -9.80
CA ILE A 117 19.72 20.89 -11.09
C ILE A 117 20.95 21.76 -10.86
N THR A 118 22.09 21.30 -11.35
CA THR A 118 23.35 22.02 -11.31
C THR A 118 23.81 22.35 -12.73
N LEU A 119 24.05 23.62 -13.00
CA LEU A 119 24.63 24.08 -14.27
C LEU A 119 26.11 23.71 -14.33
N MET A 120 26.50 23.06 -15.42
CA MET A 120 27.88 22.83 -15.83
C MET A 120 28.28 23.78 -16.97
N GLU A 121 29.55 23.73 -17.37
CA GLU A 121 30.04 24.49 -18.52
C GLU A 121 29.36 24.06 -19.83
N ASN A 122 29.30 24.97 -20.80
CA ASN A 122 28.76 24.75 -22.15
C ASN A 122 27.25 24.44 -22.24
N GLY A 123 26.44 24.91 -21.28
CA GLY A 123 24.99 24.73 -21.33
C GLY A 123 24.53 23.30 -21.01
N LEU A 124 25.40 22.54 -20.35
CA LEU A 124 25.07 21.22 -19.79
C LEU A 124 24.50 21.40 -18.39
N PHE A 125 23.44 20.66 -18.09
CA PHE A 125 22.79 20.63 -16.79
C PHE A 125 22.83 19.20 -16.27
N VAL A 126 23.37 19.03 -15.07
CA VAL A 126 23.30 17.75 -14.34
C VAL A 126 22.08 17.81 -13.43
N ILE A 127 21.22 16.81 -13.57
CA ILE A 127 19.99 16.69 -12.80
C ILE A 127 20.13 15.47 -11.91
N ASN A 128 20.25 15.72 -10.60
CA ASN A 128 20.24 14.69 -9.58
C ASN A 128 18.82 14.52 -9.07
N MET A 129 18.32 13.29 -9.08
CA MET A 129 16.93 13.00 -8.78
C MET A 129 16.79 12.06 -7.59
N GLU A 130 15.72 12.22 -6.84
CA GLU A 130 15.29 11.34 -5.75
C GLU A 130 13.80 11.03 -5.93
N VAL A 131 13.42 9.76 -5.89
CA VAL A 131 12.04 9.33 -6.16
C VAL A 131 11.03 9.88 -5.14
N ASP A 132 9.94 10.48 -5.63
CA ASP A 132 8.75 10.77 -4.82
C ASP A 132 7.85 9.52 -4.80
N VAL A 133 7.98 8.72 -3.74
CA VAL A 133 7.17 7.51 -3.57
C VAL A 133 5.67 7.81 -3.40
N LEU A 134 5.31 8.95 -2.80
CA LEU A 134 3.93 9.29 -2.52
C LEU A 134 3.20 9.62 -3.82
N MET A 135 3.77 10.52 -4.63
CA MET A 135 3.17 10.91 -5.90
C MET A 135 3.19 9.76 -6.91
N SER A 136 4.29 9.00 -6.97
CA SER A 136 4.44 7.88 -7.92
C SER A 136 3.45 6.74 -7.67
N TYR A 137 3.15 6.44 -6.40
CA TYR A 137 2.26 5.33 -6.03
C TYR A 137 0.90 5.79 -5.51
N LYS A 138 0.50 7.06 -5.76
CA LYS A 138 -0.68 7.65 -5.11
C LYS A 138 -1.95 6.83 -5.30
N ASP A 139 -2.16 6.29 -6.49
CA ASP A 139 -3.38 5.57 -6.83
C ASP A 139 -3.39 4.20 -6.15
N GLY A 140 -2.24 3.53 -6.10
CA GLY A 140 -2.06 2.32 -5.30
C GLY A 140 -2.35 2.58 -3.83
N ILE A 141 -1.75 3.63 -3.26
CA ILE A 141 -1.94 4.02 -1.85
C ILE A 141 -3.41 4.32 -1.54
N LYS A 142 -4.10 5.07 -2.41
CA LYS A 142 -5.53 5.40 -2.22
C LYS A 142 -6.45 4.17 -2.30
N ASN A 143 -6.04 3.14 -3.02
CA ASN A 143 -6.80 1.90 -3.17
C ASN A 143 -6.51 0.88 -2.05
N LEU A 144 -5.56 1.15 -1.15
CA LEU A 144 -5.26 0.26 -0.03
C LEU A 144 -6.39 0.27 1.02
N ILE A 145 -6.72 -0.92 1.52
CA ILE A 145 -7.55 -1.09 2.71
C ILE A 145 -6.60 -1.17 3.90
N ALA A 146 -6.60 -0.16 4.76
CA ALA A 146 -5.70 -0.07 5.91
C ALA A 146 -6.44 0.26 7.20
N LEU A 147 -5.87 -0.17 8.32
CA LEU A 147 -6.29 0.26 9.65
C LEU A 147 -5.78 1.68 9.91
N VAL A 148 -6.68 2.64 10.07
CA VAL A 148 -6.34 4.04 10.33
C VAL A 148 -6.42 4.30 11.84
N GLU A 149 -5.27 4.58 12.46
CA GLU A 149 -5.19 4.88 13.90
C GLU A 149 -5.61 6.33 14.22
N ARG A 150 -5.18 7.28 13.38
CA ARG A 150 -5.41 8.71 13.58
C ARG A 150 -5.83 9.35 12.27
N VAL A 151 -6.90 10.13 12.30
CA VAL A 151 -7.41 10.88 11.17
C VAL A 151 -8.03 12.19 11.65
N GLU A 152 -7.81 13.26 10.90
CA GLU A 152 -8.39 14.57 11.22
C GLU A 152 -9.87 14.63 10.80
N ASN A 153 -10.19 14.06 9.65
CA ASN A 153 -11.57 13.95 9.18
C ASN A 153 -12.25 12.72 9.82
N THR A 154 -13.23 12.99 10.68
CA THR A 154 -14.00 11.98 11.42
C THR A 154 -14.82 11.04 10.54
N ASP A 155 -15.13 11.43 9.30
CA ASP A 155 -15.89 10.60 8.36
C ASP A 155 -15.10 9.34 7.94
N TYR A 156 -13.77 9.41 8.03
CA TYR A 156 -12.85 8.32 7.70
C TYR A 156 -12.27 7.64 8.96
N LYS A 157 -12.81 7.97 10.13
CA LYS A 157 -12.40 7.31 11.36
C LYS A 157 -12.91 5.88 11.32
N ASN A 158 -12.02 4.92 11.54
CA ASN A 158 -12.42 3.57 11.88
C ASN A 158 -13.17 3.66 13.22
N MET A 159 -14.50 3.79 13.13
CA MET A 159 -15.34 4.29 14.22
C MET A 159 -15.33 3.37 15.45
N ASP A 160 -14.84 2.13 15.30
CA ASP A 160 -14.86 1.10 16.34
C ASP A 160 -13.55 0.31 16.43
N ILE A 161 -12.40 0.99 16.59
CA ILE A 161 -11.17 0.31 17.03
C ILE A 161 -10.72 0.91 18.36
N PRO A 162 -11.35 0.51 19.47
CA PRO A 162 -10.76 0.74 20.77
C PRO A 162 -9.44 -0.04 20.80
N ASN A 163 -8.36 0.67 21.05
CA ASN A 163 -7.01 0.14 21.22
C ASN A 163 -7.00 -1.02 22.23
N ASN A 164 -7.02 -2.27 21.73
CA ASN A 164 -6.44 -3.51 22.27
C ASN A 164 -6.60 -4.58 21.16
N ASP A 165 -5.54 -4.87 20.42
CA ASP A 165 -5.55 -5.54 19.11
C ASP A 165 -6.43 -6.81 19.04
N ILE A 166 -7.45 -6.76 18.16
CA ILE A 166 -8.35 -7.85 17.75
C ILE A 166 -9.28 -8.39 18.86
N ILE A 167 -10.58 -8.06 18.74
CA ILE A 167 -11.65 -8.63 19.57
C ILE A 167 -11.79 -10.13 19.24
N THR A 168 -11.15 -11.02 20.00
CA THR A 168 -11.49 -12.44 19.98
C THR A 168 -12.75 -12.65 20.80
N GLN A 169 -13.84 -13.04 20.15
CA GLN A 169 -15.04 -13.49 20.86
C GLN A 169 -14.72 -14.80 21.59
N ARG A 170 -14.45 -14.73 22.89
CA ARG A 170 -14.32 -15.94 23.72
C ARG A 170 -15.73 -16.45 24.05
N GLY A 171 -16.23 -17.37 23.23
CA GLY A 171 -17.49 -18.06 23.49
C GLY A 171 -17.43 -18.81 24.82
N THR A 172 -18.20 -18.37 25.82
CA THR A 172 -18.38 -19.14 27.05
C THR A 172 -19.52 -20.14 26.83
N THR A 173 -19.20 -21.43 26.74
CA THR A 173 -20.21 -22.48 26.64
C THR A 173 -20.64 -22.92 28.03
N THR A 174 -21.81 -22.46 28.47
CA THR A 174 -22.44 -22.95 29.71
C THR A 174 -23.41 -24.08 29.36
N LYS A 175 -23.15 -25.30 29.83
CA LYS A 175 -24.09 -26.43 29.72
C LYS A 175 -24.83 -26.60 31.04
N ILE A 176 -26.11 -26.22 31.06
CA ILE A 176 -26.98 -26.44 32.22
C ILE A 176 -27.63 -27.82 32.08
N ILE A 177 -27.25 -28.76 32.94
CA ILE A 177 -27.91 -30.07 33.03
C ILE A 177 -28.93 -29.98 34.18
N LYS A 178 -30.22 -30.07 33.84
CA LYS A 178 -31.30 -30.11 34.85
C LYS A 178 -31.48 -31.54 35.32
N TYR A 179 -31.37 -31.76 36.63
CA TYR A 179 -31.68 -33.06 37.22
C TYR A 179 -33.20 -33.29 37.26
N PRO A 180 -33.69 -34.52 37.05
CA PRO A 180 -35.13 -34.84 37.00
C PRO A 180 -35.84 -34.71 38.36
N ARG A 181 -35.10 -34.56 39.46
CA ARG A 181 -35.65 -34.38 40.82
C ARG A 181 -34.89 -33.26 41.52
N SER A 182 -35.62 -32.42 42.26
CA SER A 182 -35.01 -31.36 43.09
C SER A 182 -34.14 -31.95 44.19
N LEU A 183 -33.14 -31.18 44.59
CA LEU A 183 -32.31 -31.44 45.76
C LEU A 183 -33.20 -31.44 47.03
N ASP A 184 -33.17 -32.51 47.84
CA ASP A 184 -33.93 -32.64 49.08
C ASP A 184 -33.18 -32.03 50.28
N LYS A 185 -33.91 -31.68 51.34
CA LYS A 185 -33.39 -30.85 52.45
C LYS A 185 -32.47 -31.59 53.43
N ASN A 186 -32.27 -32.90 53.31
CA ASN A 186 -31.79 -33.73 54.43
C ASN A 186 -30.34 -34.22 54.27
N ASN A 187 -29.43 -33.31 53.90
CA ASN A 187 -27.97 -33.48 53.65
C ASN A 187 -27.60 -33.73 52.20
N GLN A 188 -27.42 -32.64 51.45
CA GLN A 188 -26.89 -32.69 50.10
C GLN A 188 -25.68 -31.77 49.97
N TYR A 189 -24.51 -32.37 49.75
CA TYR A 189 -23.29 -31.64 49.44
C TYR A 189 -23.19 -31.47 47.92
N VAL A 190 -23.06 -30.23 47.45
CA VAL A 190 -22.76 -29.96 46.05
C VAL A 190 -21.26 -29.74 45.94
N LEU A 191 -20.56 -30.69 45.31
CA LEU A 191 -19.15 -30.50 44.98
C LEU A 191 -19.05 -29.63 43.73
N VAL A 192 -18.56 -28.40 43.89
CA VAL A 192 -18.30 -27.47 42.79
C VAL A 192 -16.80 -27.43 42.54
N THR A 193 -16.37 -27.87 41.37
CA THR A 193 -14.97 -27.77 40.94
C THR A 193 -14.80 -26.57 40.04
N ASN A 194 -14.07 -25.56 40.50
CA ASN A 194 -13.63 -24.44 39.67
C ASN A 194 -12.21 -24.71 39.19
N GLY A 195 -12.06 -25.17 37.94
CA GLY A 195 -10.75 -25.34 37.31
C GLY A 195 -10.25 -24.01 36.75
N LYS A 196 -9.15 -23.48 37.30
CA LYS A 196 -8.37 -22.39 36.67
C LYS A 196 -7.30 -23.03 35.79
N ALA A 197 -7.15 -22.58 34.55
CA ALA A 197 -6.03 -22.99 33.70
C ALA A 197 -4.72 -22.51 34.35
N PHE A 198 -3.82 -23.45 34.64
CA PHE A 198 -2.47 -23.18 35.13
C PHE A 198 -1.56 -22.97 33.92
N ASN A 199 -1.02 -21.78 33.74
CA ASN A 199 0.01 -21.53 32.74
C ASN A 199 1.36 -21.83 33.40
N PHE A 200 2.13 -22.77 32.83
CA PHE A 200 3.51 -23.00 33.22
C PHE A 200 4.34 -21.80 32.74
N GLN A 201 5.03 -21.12 33.67
CA GLN A 201 6.11 -20.18 33.38
C GLN A 201 7.42 -20.94 33.20
#